data_AF-A0A8T4PG26-F1
#
_entry.id   AF-A0A8T4PG26-F1
#
_cell.length_a   1.000
_cell.length_b   1.000
_cell.length_c   1.000
_cell.angle_alpha   90.00
_cell.angle_beta   90.00
_cell.angle_gamma   90.00
#
_symmetry.space_group_name_H-M   'P 1'
#
loop_
_entity.id
_entity.type
_entity.pdbx_description
1 polymer ?
#
loop_
_entity_poly.entity_id
_entity_poly.type
_entity_poly.pdbx_seq_one_letter_code
_entity_poly.pdbx_strand_id
1 'polypeptide(L)'
;MPLNNLSLKQFLEMDIGGNLGSDYAVFLGVFIGLITALKLFELYAIRLLKKLSKKTKTEIDDIVIEFVGKVNWRLYIFISLYAALKTLALHPLADRLLNYAAIIILVYYGVRFVGVIIDYYTG
;
A
#
# COMPACT_ATOMS: atom_id res chain seq x y z
N MET A 1 29.44 11.53 29.74
CA MET A 1 28.34 12.41 29.28
C MET A 1 27.55 11.67 28.21
N PRO A 2 26.27 11.32 28.41
CA PRO A 2 25.45 10.74 27.36
C PRO A 2 24.91 11.86 26.45
N LEU A 3 25.73 12.31 25.50
CA LEU A 3 25.40 13.38 24.54
C LEU A 3 24.36 12.96 23.48
N ASN A 4 23.98 11.67 23.41
CA ASN A 4 23.16 11.14 22.32
C ASN A 4 21.65 11.10 22.60
N ASN A 5 21.23 11.12 23.87
CA ASN A 5 19.83 10.91 24.23
C ASN A 5 19.05 12.23 24.35
N LEU A 6 19.75 13.33 24.66
CA LEU A 6 19.12 14.65 24.80
C LEU A 6 18.68 15.21 23.44
N SER A 7 19.50 15.04 22.39
CA SER A 7 19.22 15.53 21.04
C SER A 7 18.13 14.74 20.33
N LEU A 8 18.12 13.41 20.47
CA LEU A 8 17.09 12.55 19.88
C LEU A 8 15.72 12.82 20.50
N LYS A 9 15.66 12.94 21.84
CA LYS A 9 14.41 13.24 22.53
C LYS A 9 13.86 14.60 22.11
N GLN A 10 14.72 15.62 22.03
CA GLN A 10 14.34 16.94 21.51
C GLN A 10 13.80 16.88 20.09
N PHE A 11 14.41 16.07 19.21
CA PHE A 11 13.92 15.91 17.84
C PHE A 11 12.56 15.21 17.78
N LEU A 12 12.35 14.15 18.57
CA LEU A 12 11.09 13.41 18.61
C LEU A 12 9.93 14.24 19.19
N GLU A 13 10.22 15.14 20.12
CA GLU A 13 9.23 16.02 20.77
C GLU A 13 9.04 17.36 20.04
N MET A 14 9.80 17.63 18.97
CA MET A 14 9.69 18.86 18.20
C MET A 14 8.42 18.84 17.34
N ASP A 15 7.62 19.91 17.42
CA ASP A 15 6.48 20.12 16.51
C ASP A 15 6.99 20.61 15.14
N ILE A 16 6.61 19.89 14.09
CA ILE A 16 6.89 20.21 12.71
C ILE A 16 5.57 20.12 11.94
N GLY A 17 4.94 21.28 11.73
CA GLY A 17 3.72 21.37 10.93
C GLY A 17 2.53 20.68 11.59
N GLY A 18 2.40 20.77 12.92
CA GLY A 18 1.29 20.17 13.68
C GLY A 18 1.43 18.67 13.93
N ASN A 19 2.64 18.13 13.76
CA ASN A 19 3.00 16.75 14.02
C ASN A 19 4.30 16.72 14.81
N LEU A 20 4.44 15.78 15.74
CA LEU A 20 5.69 15.58 16.46
C LEU A 20 6.71 14.83 15.58
N GLY A 21 8.00 15.01 15.85
CA GLY A 21 9.05 14.22 15.20
C GLY A 21 8.84 12.71 15.31
N SER A 22 8.25 12.24 16.42
CA SER A 22 7.81 10.85 16.59
C SER A 22 6.76 10.40 15.59
N ASP A 23 5.85 11.28 15.17
CA ASP A 23 4.77 10.94 14.25
C ASP A 23 5.32 10.68 12.85
N TYR A 24 6.36 11.41 12.45
CA TYR A 24 7.11 11.14 11.22
C TYR A 24 7.88 9.81 11.26
N ALA A 25 8.38 9.41 12.43
CA ALA A 25 8.99 8.09 12.60
C ALA A 25 7.95 6.97 12.46
N VAL A 26 6.75 7.15 13.03
CA VAL A 26 5.61 6.23 12.84
C VAL A 26 5.20 6.17 11.37
N PHE A 27 5.05 7.31 10.71
CA PHE A 27 4.77 7.41 9.28
C PHE A 27 5.76 6.57 8.45
N LEU A 28 7.07 6.76 8.66
CA LEU A 28 8.10 6.00 7.95
C LEU A 28 8.04 4.50 8.27
N GLY A 29 7.84 4.16 9.54
CA GLY A 29 7.71 2.76 9.98
C GLY A 29 6.52 2.06 9.33
N VAL A 30 5.35 2.72 9.29
CA VAL A 30 4.15 2.21 8.63
C VAL A 30 4.36 2.11 7.12
N PHE A 31 4.95 3.12 6.49
CA PHE A 31 5.20 3.11 5.05
C PHE A 31 6.11 1.94 4.63
N ILE A 32 7.25 1.79 5.31
CA ILE A 32 8.23 0.72 5.03
C ILE A 32 7.64 -0.65 5.40
N GLY A 33 6.92 -0.74 6.51
CA GLY A 33 6.25 -1.96 6.96
C GLY A 33 5.22 -2.44 5.95
N LEU A 34 4.33 -1.55 5.49
CA LEU A 34 3.27 -1.89 4.53
C LEU A 34 3.83 -2.22 3.14
N ILE A 35 4.78 -1.44 2.62
CA ILE A 35 5.34 -1.73 1.28
C ILE A 35 6.07 -3.07 1.28
N THR A 36 6.76 -3.40 2.38
CA THR A 36 7.44 -4.68 2.54
C THR A 36 6.42 -5.80 2.67
N ALA A 37 5.40 -5.64 3.51
CA ALA A 37 4.34 -6.63 3.71
C ALA A 37 3.57 -6.91 2.41
N LEU A 38 3.21 -5.88 1.63
CA LEU A 38 2.51 -6.03 0.36
C LEU A 38 3.38 -6.73 -0.69
N LYS A 39 4.67 -6.40 -0.79
CA LYS A 39 5.61 -7.11 -1.70
C LYS A 39 5.79 -8.57 -1.30
N LEU A 40 5.90 -8.86 -0.01
CA LEU A 40 5.98 -10.24 0.47
C LEU A 40 4.67 -10.99 0.21
N PHE A 41 3.53 -10.33 0.43
CA PHE A 41 2.21 -10.87 0.13
C PHE A 41 2.07 -11.20 -1.35
N GLU A 42 2.45 -10.30 -2.27
CA GLU A 42 2.45 -10.58 -3.71
C GLU A 42 3.28 -11.82 -4.06
N LEU A 43 4.52 -11.88 -3.58
CA LEU A 43 5.42 -13.01 -3.82
C LEU A 43 4.84 -14.33 -3.28
N TYR A 44 4.23 -14.30 -2.10
CA TYR A 44 3.65 -15.48 -1.47
C TYR A 44 2.32 -15.88 -2.12
N ALA A 45 1.43 -14.93 -2.37
CA ALA A 45 0.13 -15.12 -3.01
C ALA A 45 0.31 -15.73 -4.40
N ILE A 46 1.22 -15.21 -5.23
CA ILE A 46 1.48 -15.77 -6.56
C ILE A 46 1.98 -17.22 -6.45
N ARG A 47 2.85 -17.54 -5.49
CA ARG A 47 3.34 -18.91 -5.29
C ARG A 47 2.25 -19.86 -4.81
N LEU A 48 1.41 -19.40 -3.88
CA LEU A 48 0.32 -20.20 -3.33
C LEU A 48 -0.75 -20.45 -4.41
N LEU A 49 -1.18 -19.42 -5.12
CA LEU A 49 -2.17 -19.53 -6.19
C LEU A 49 -1.67 -20.46 -7.31
N LYS A 50 -0.40 -20.35 -7.73
CA LYS A 50 0.20 -21.30 -8.70
C LYS A 50 0.25 -22.75 -8.20
N LYS A 51 0.30 -22.97 -6.89
CA LYS A 51 0.27 -24.31 -6.30
C LYS A 51 -1.16 -24.86 -6.23
N LEU A 52 -2.14 -23.99 -6.01
CA LEU A 52 -3.57 -24.33 -5.95
C LEU A 52 -4.17 -24.56 -7.34
N SER A 53 -3.77 -23.79 -8.35
CA SER A 53 -4.23 -23.98 -9.74
C SER A 53 -3.75 -25.32 -10.34
N LYS A 54 -2.64 -25.88 -9.84
CA LYS A 54 -2.23 -27.25 -10.21
C LYS A 54 -3.11 -28.34 -9.62
N LYS A 55 -3.89 -28.03 -8.58
CA LYS A 55 -4.73 -28.98 -7.85
C LYS A 55 -6.21 -28.83 -8.18
N THR A 56 -6.62 -27.69 -8.75
CA THR A 56 -8.01 -27.39 -9.04
C THR A 56 -8.16 -26.85 -10.47
N LYS A 57 -9.23 -27.21 -11.18
CA LYS A 57 -9.61 -26.62 -12.47
C LYS A 57 -10.45 -25.36 -12.25
N THR A 58 -10.08 -24.49 -11.31
CA THR A 58 -10.93 -23.37 -10.92
C THR A 58 -10.53 -22.11 -11.68
N GLU A 59 -11.40 -21.63 -12.56
CA GLU A 59 -11.21 -20.42 -13.38
C GLU A 59 -10.87 -19.16 -12.55
N ILE A 60 -11.37 -19.11 -11.31
CA ILE A 60 -11.14 -17.99 -10.38
C ILE A 60 -9.64 -17.87 -10.03
N ASP A 61 -8.92 -18.98 -9.86
CA ASP A 61 -7.50 -18.94 -9.50
C ASP A 61 -6.66 -18.28 -10.62
N ASP A 62 -7.01 -18.55 -11.89
CA ASP A 62 -6.30 -18.01 -13.05
C ASP A 62 -6.53 -16.50 -13.21
N ILE A 63 -7.78 -16.03 -13.06
CA ILE A 63 -8.13 -14.61 -13.09
C ILE A 63 -7.37 -13.84 -11.99
N VAL A 64 -7.30 -14.39 -10.78
CA VAL A 64 -6.61 -13.75 -9.66
C VAL A 64 -5.09 -13.71 -9.90
N ILE A 65 -4.49 -14.79 -10.42
CA ILE A 65 -3.06 -14.81 -10.77
C ILE A 65 -2.74 -13.77 -11.84
N GLU A 66 -3.56 -13.68 -12.87
CA GLU A 66 -3.37 -12.73 -13.96
C GLU A 66 -3.50 -11.29 -13.48
N PHE A 67 -4.53 -10.99 -12.68
CA PHE A 67 -4.71 -9.66 -12.14
C PHE A 67 -3.57 -9.28 -11.18
N VAL A 68 -3.25 -10.12 -10.20
CA VAL A 68 -2.18 -9.86 -9.23
C VAL A 68 -0.84 -9.71 -9.95
N GLY A 69 -0.57 -10.52 -10.99
CA GLY A 69 0.62 -10.36 -11.82
C GLY A 69 0.66 -9.07 -12.65
N LYS A 70 -0.50 -8.49 -12.97
CA LYS A 70 -0.64 -7.20 -13.66
C LYS A 70 -0.63 -5.99 -12.71
N VAL A 71 -0.74 -6.20 -11.39
CA VAL A 71 -0.65 -5.10 -10.41
C VAL A 71 0.79 -4.58 -10.37
N ASN A 72 0.97 -3.33 -10.81
CA ASN A 72 2.28 -2.70 -10.79
C ASN A 72 2.72 -2.35 -9.36
N TRP A 73 4.03 -2.41 -9.10
CA TRP A 73 4.67 -1.96 -7.84
C TRP A 73 4.24 -0.55 -7.39
N ARG A 74 3.85 0.30 -8.34
CA ARG A 74 3.30 1.63 -8.13
C ARG A 74 2.04 1.63 -7.24
N LEU A 75 1.17 0.62 -7.37
CA LEU A 75 -0.02 0.52 -6.54
C LEU A 75 0.35 0.23 -5.08
N TYR A 76 1.34 -0.64 -4.83
CA TYR A 76 1.78 -0.93 -3.47
C TYR A 76 2.39 0.29 -2.80
N ILE A 77 3.16 1.08 -3.53
CA ILE A 77 3.69 2.37 -3.05
C ILE A 77 2.53 3.28 -2.68
N PHE A 78 1.54 3.41 -3.56
CA PHE A 78 0.40 4.30 -3.33
C PHE A 78 -0.40 3.88 -2.10
N ILE A 79 -0.77 2.59 -1.97
CA ILE A 79 -1.53 2.08 -0.84
C ILE A 79 -0.75 2.29 0.47
N SER A 80 0.54 1.97 0.46
CA SER A 80 1.40 2.12 1.63
C SER A 80 1.56 3.59 2.01
N LEU A 81 1.73 4.48 1.04
CA LEU A 81 1.90 5.92 1.25
C LEU A 81 0.59 6.54 1.75
N TYR A 82 -0.54 6.18 1.16
CA TYR A 82 -1.86 6.62 1.61
C TYR A 82 -2.09 6.23 3.06
N ALA A 83 -1.90 4.96 3.41
CA ALA A 83 -2.09 4.47 4.77
C ALA A 83 -1.10 5.09 5.77
N ALA A 84 0.16 5.27 5.37
CA ALA A 84 1.15 5.95 6.20
C ALA A 84 0.80 7.42 6.42
N LEU A 85 0.41 8.16 5.36
CA LEU A 85 0.03 9.57 5.48
C LEU A 85 -1.15 9.80 6.43
N LYS A 86 -2.02 8.80 6.61
CA LYS A 86 -3.12 8.84 7.59
C LYS A 86 -2.66 8.77 9.05
N THR A 87 -1.40 8.46 9.33
CA THR A 87 -0.84 8.55 10.68
C THR A 87 -0.40 9.97 11.04
N LEU A 88 -0.37 10.89 10.07
CA LEU A 88 -0.03 12.29 10.28
C LEU A 88 -1.31 13.14 10.33
N ALA A 89 -1.29 14.18 11.17
CA ALA A 89 -2.25 15.27 11.13
C ALA A 89 -1.98 16.13 9.88
N LEU A 90 -2.72 15.85 8.82
CA LEU A 90 -2.65 16.60 7.57
C LEU A 90 -3.57 17.82 7.59
N HIS A 91 -3.17 18.88 6.88
CA HIS A 91 -4.06 20.01 6.62
C HIS A 91 -5.33 19.53 5.87
N PRO A 92 -6.54 20.06 6.19
CA PRO A 92 -7.80 19.57 5.62
C PRO A 92 -7.88 19.56 4.09
N LEU A 93 -7.12 20.43 3.42
CA LEU A 93 -7.02 20.41 1.95
C LEU A 93 -6.18 19.21 1.46
N ALA A 94 -5.04 18.95 2.10
CA ALA A 94 -4.16 17.83 1.74
C ALA A 94 -4.84 16.49 1.98
N ASP A 95 -5.55 16.35 3.11
CA ASP A 95 -6.32 15.13 3.40
C ASP A 95 -7.41 14.86 2.36
N ARG A 96 -8.16 15.91 1.97
CA ARG A 96 -9.19 15.79 0.93
C ARG A 96 -8.61 15.40 -0.43
N LEU A 97 -7.51 16.03 -0.86
CA LEU A 97 -6.85 15.68 -2.11
C LEU A 97 -6.32 14.24 -2.10
N LEU A 98 -5.74 13.81 -0.98
CA LEU A 98 -5.27 12.45 -0.79
C LEU A 98 -6.41 11.43 -0.90
N ASN A 99 -7.57 11.72 -0.28
CA ASN A 99 -8.76 10.87 -0.38
C ASN A 99 -9.30 10.79 -1.81
N TYR A 100 -9.37 11.92 -2.53
CA TYR A 100 -9.79 11.90 -3.93
C TYR A 100 -8.82 11.13 -4.83
N ALA A 101 -7.51 11.28 -4.63
CA ALA A 101 -6.52 10.49 -5.35
C ALA A 101 -6.70 8.99 -5.08
N ALA A 102 -6.96 8.60 -3.84
CA ALA A 102 -7.22 7.21 -3.47
C ALA A 102 -8.49 6.66 -4.14
N ILE A 103 -9.57 7.43 -4.18
CA ILE A 103 -10.80 7.02 -4.86
C ILE A 103 -10.55 6.85 -6.37
N ILE A 104 -9.88 7.79 -7.02
CA ILE A 104 -9.57 7.72 -8.45
C ILE A 104 -8.74 6.47 -8.77
N ILE A 105 -7.70 6.21 -7.98
CA ILE A 105 -6.84 5.04 -8.16
C ILE A 105 -7.62 3.75 -7.90
N LEU A 106 -8.44 3.70 -6.85
CA LEU A 106 -9.29 2.55 -6.56
C LEU A 106 -10.26 2.25 -7.70
N VAL A 107 -10.93 3.27 -8.23
CA VAL A 107 -11.84 3.12 -9.38
C VAL A 107 -11.08 2.66 -10.62
N TYR A 108 -9.93 3.26 -10.93
CA TYR A 108 -9.11 2.87 -12.07
C TYR A 108 -8.69 1.38 -12.01
N TYR A 109 -8.21 0.93 -10.85
CA TYR A 109 -7.82 -0.47 -10.67
C TYR A 109 -9.04 -1.41 -10.62
N GLY A 110 -10.18 -0.96 -10.09
CA GLY A 110 -11.44 -1.71 -10.13
C GLY A 110 -11.94 -1.93 -11.56
N VAL A 111 -11.92 -0.90 -12.41
CA VAL A 111 -12.27 -1.03 -13.83
C VAL A 111 -11.28 -1.95 -14.55
N ARG A 112 -9.98 -1.83 -14.27
CA ARG A 112 -8.96 -2.74 -14.84
C ARG A 112 -9.17 -4.19 -14.41
N PHE A 113 -9.58 -4.43 -13.15
CA PHE A 113 -9.90 -5.77 -12.65
C PHE A 113 -11.10 -6.37 -13.39
N VAL A 114 -12.19 -5.61 -13.52
CA VAL A 114 -13.37 -6.02 -14.28
C VAL A 114 -13.01 -6.30 -15.74
N GLY A 115 -12.14 -5.48 -16.34
CA GLY A 115 -11.64 -5.70 -17.70
C GLY A 115 -10.94 -7.06 -17.85
N VAL A 116 -10.09 -7.44 -16.88
CA VAL A 116 -9.43 -8.77 -16.89
C VAL A 116 -10.47 -9.91 -16.81
N ILE A 117 -11.55 -9.75 -16.04
CA ILE A 117 -12.63 -10.74 -15.98
C ILE A 117 -13.35 -10.84 -17.33
N ILE A 118 -13.67 -9.71 -17.96
CA ILE A 118 -14.35 -9.70 -19.26
C ILE A 118 -13.48 -10.35 -20.33
N ASP A 119 -12.20 -9.98 -20.41
CA ASP A 119 -11.24 -10.53 -21.36
C ASP A 119 -11.12 -12.05 -21.19
N TYR A 120 -11.13 -12.56 -19.96
CA TYR A 120 -11.08 -14.00 -19.67
C TYR A 120 -12.28 -14.78 -20.22
N TYR A 121 -13.50 -14.20 -20.18
CA TYR A 121 -14.71 -14.88 -20.66
C TYR A 121 -15.01 -14.66 -22.14
N THR A 122 -14.35 -13.70 -22.79
CA THR A 122 -14.59 -13.36 -24.20
C THR A 122 -13.45 -13.75 -25.15
N GLY A 123 -12.25 -14.03 -24.63
CA GLY A 123 -11.10 -14.58 -25.36
C GLY A 123 -11.05 -16.10 -25.33
#